data_AF-A0A9P6WUB2-F1
#
_entry.id   AF-A0A9P6WUB2-F1
#
_cell.length_a   1.000
_cell.length_b   1.000
_cell.length_c   1.000
_cell.angle_alpha   90.00
_cell.angle_beta   90.00
_cell.angle_gamma   90.00
#
_symmetry.space_group_name_H-M   'P 1'
#
loop_
_entity.id
_entity.type
_entity.pdbx_description
1 polymer ?
#
loop_
_entity_poly.entity_id
_entity_poly.type
_entity_poly.pdbx_seq_one_letter_code
_entity_poly.pdbx_strand_id
1 'polypeptide(L)'
;MTKSLHLALLVCDTPMPEVLEKHGDYRTMFSIVFGLAAKDLDVTLTWDFFDVVEAQEYPSLKDIGNRTYDAIVLTGSKYNAHDNTPWIVKLVDFLKTMRVEYNQSVRLVGICFGHQIILRSSGGTTGRNEKGWEVSSGLMLLLCVLIECRLATLKYN
;
A
#
# COMPACT_ATOMS: atom_id res chain seq x y z
N MET A 1 10.95 -10.17 25.16
CA MET A 1 10.52 -11.03 24.03
C MET A 1 10.38 -10.11 22.85
N THR A 2 11.29 -10.20 21.88
CA THR A 2 11.21 -9.42 20.64
C THR A 2 9.90 -9.79 19.92
N LYS A 3 9.11 -8.79 19.55
CA LYS A 3 7.84 -9.02 18.86
C LYS A 3 8.14 -9.31 17.39
N SER A 4 7.60 -10.40 16.84
CA SER A 4 7.70 -10.70 15.41
C SER A 4 6.45 -10.22 14.69
N LEU A 5 6.61 -9.56 13.54
CA LEU A 5 5.51 -9.18 12.65
C LEU A 5 5.76 -9.74 11.25
N HIS A 6 4.73 -10.35 10.67
CA HIS A 6 4.77 -10.85 9.29
C HIS A 6 3.95 -9.94 8.37
N LEU A 7 4.61 -9.43 7.32
CA LEU A 7 4.08 -8.39 6.44
C LEU A 7 3.99 -8.90 5.00
N ALA A 8 2.90 -8.57 4.31
CA ALA A 8 2.79 -8.78 2.88
C ALA A 8 3.00 -7.44 2.14
N LEU A 9 3.91 -7.40 1.17
CA LEU A 9 4.15 -6.22 0.33
C LEU A 9 3.57 -6.44 -1.07
N LEU A 10 2.58 -5.62 -1.44
CA LEU A 10 2.03 -5.54 -2.79
C LEU A 10 2.83 -4.50 -3.59
N VAL A 11 3.66 -5.00 -4.50
CA VAL A 11 4.56 -4.19 -5.34
C VAL A 11 3.78 -3.67 -6.55
N CYS A 12 3.53 -2.36 -6.55
CA CYS A 12 2.67 -1.66 -7.51
C CYS A 12 3.45 -0.94 -8.63
N ASP A 13 4.76 -1.13 -8.74
CA ASP A 13 5.61 -0.60 -9.83
C ASP A 13 6.99 -1.26 -9.80
N THR A 14 7.79 -0.97 -10.82
CA THR A 14 9.23 -1.26 -10.84
C THR A 14 10.02 0.06 -10.84
N PRO A 15 11.05 0.21 -10.00
CA PRO A 15 11.89 1.41 -10.01
C PRO A 15 12.54 1.66 -11.37
N MET A 16 12.90 2.91 -11.66
CA MET A 16 13.69 3.23 -12.84
C MET A 16 15.04 2.48 -12.82
N PRO A 17 15.61 2.08 -13.98
CA PRO A 17 16.84 1.27 -14.03
C PRO A 17 18.00 1.82 -13.19
N GLU A 18 18.20 3.14 -13.20
CA GLU A 18 19.24 3.83 -12.41
C GLU A 18 19.06 3.64 -10.90
N VAL A 19 17.80 3.65 -10.43
CA VAL A 19 17.46 3.42 -9.01
C VAL A 19 17.59 1.94 -8.68
N LEU A 20 17.14 1.07 -9.59
CA LEU A 20 17.22 -0.37 -9.43
C LEU A 20 18.68 -0.84 -9.28
N GLU A 21 19.59 -0.30 -10.10
CA GLU A 21 21.02 -0.62 -10.04
C GLU A 21 21.65 -0.15 -8.72
N LYS A 22 21.29 1.05 -8.25
CA LYS A 22 21.92 1.67 -7.08
C LYS A 22 21.35 1.24 -5.74
N HIS A 23 20.04 0.98 -5.67
CA HIS A 23 19.30 0.79 -4.43
C HIS A 23 18.48 -0.51 -4.38
N GLY A 24 18.48 -1.29 -5.47
CA GLY A 24 17.68 -2.49 -5.59
C GLY A 24 16.21 -2.20 -5.91
N ASP A 25 15.40 -3.25 -5.89
CA ASP A 25 13.96 -3.15 -6.14
C ASP A 25 13.19 -2.65 -4.91
N TYR A 26 11.86 -2.47 -5.04
CA TYR A 26 11.03 -2.08 -3.90
C TYR A 26 11.07 -3.10 -2.76
N ARG A 27 11.29 -4.38 -3.03
CA ARG A 27 11.40 -5.42 -2.00
C ARG A 27 12.60 -5.13 -1.09
N THR A 28 13.73 -4.80 -1.69
CA THR A 28 14.97 -4.44 -1.00
C THR A 28 14.81 -3.13 -0.24
N MET A 29 14.34 -2.07 -0.92
CA MET A 29 14.19 -0.75 -0.31
C MET A 29 13.25 -0.75 0.90
N PHE A 30 12.10 -1.42 0.80
CA PHE A 30 11.14 -1.50 1.90
C PHE A 30 11.68 -2.33 3.07
N SER A 31 12.34 -3.45 2.78
CA SER A 31 12.95 -4.28 3.83
C SER A 31 13.99 -3.51 4.62
N ILE A 32 14.79 -2.66 3.96
CA ILE A 32 15.78 -1.80 4.62
C ILE A 32 15.09 -0.73 5.49
N VAL A 33 14.19 0.07 4.90
CA VAL A 33 13.57 1.20 5.61
C VAL A 33 12.75 0.73 6.81
N PHE A 34 11.93 -0.31 6.64
CA PHE A 34 11.15 -0.87 7.74
C PHE A 34 12.05 -1.62 8.73
N GLY A 35 13.12 -2.25 8.28
CA GLY A 35 14.10 -2.91 9.15
C GLY A 35 14.80 -1.92 10.09
N LEU A 36 15.13 -0.72 9.61
CA LEU A 36 15.67 0.36 10.44
C LEU A 36 14.68 0.75 11.55
N ALA A 37 13.41 1.00 11.19
CA ALA A 37 12.37 1.32 12.16
C ALA A 37 12.08 0.17 13.14
N ALA A 38 12.14 -1.07 12.67
CA ALA A 38 11.89 -2.26 13.48
C ALA A 38 12.98 -2.46 14.54
N LYS A 39 14.24 -2.15 14.20
CA LYS A 39 15.35 -2.18 15.14
C LYS A 39 15.14 -1.22 16.30
N ASP A 40 14.66 0.00 16.03
CA ASP A 40 14.37 1.00 17.07
C ASP A 40 13.21 0.58 17.98
N LEU A 41 12.30 -0.26 17.47
CA LEU A 41 11.11 -0.75 18.19
C LEU A 41 11.29 -2.15 18.81
N ASP A 42 12.47 -2.76 18.71
CA ASP A 42 12.75 -4.15 19.14
C ASP A 42 11.78 -5.19 18.52
N VAL A 43 11.48 -4.98 17.22
CA VAL A 43 10.58 -5.83 16.41
C VAL A 43 11.40 -6.57 15.34
N THR A 44 11.06 -7.82 15.10
CA THR A 44 11.54 -8.59 13.94
C THR A 44 10.49 -8.57 12.84
N LEU A 45 10.90 -8.28 11.60
CA LEU A 45 10.01 -8.26 10.44
C LEU A 45 10.33 -9.41 9.49
N THR A 46 9.29 -10.10 9.02
CA THR A 46 9.36 -11.05 7.92
C THR A 46 8.41 -10.62 6.80
N TRP A 47 8.78 -10.93 5.56
CA TRP A 47 8.09 -10.40 4.38
C TRP A 47 7.74 -11.47 3.37
N ASP A 48 6.52 -11.36 2.83
CA ASP A 48 6.15 -11.96 1.55
C ASP A 48 5.94 -10.85 0.52
N PHE A 49 6.42 -11.06 -0.71
CA PHE A 49 6.37 -10.06 -1.77
C PHE A 49 5.46 -10.54 -2.90
N PHE A 50 4.56 -9.68 -3.35
CA PHE A 50 3.61 -9.97 -4.42
C PHE A 50 3.70 -8.90 -5.50
N ASP A 51 4.01 -9.30 -6.73
CA ASP A 51 3.97 -8.39 -7.87
C ASP A 51 2.54 -8.30 -8.40
N VAL A 52 1.88 -7.18 -8.11
CA VAL A 52 0.48 -6.93 -8.49
C VAL A 52 0.35 -6.27 -9.86
N VAL A 53 1.46 -5.94 -10.54
CA VAL A 53 1.46 -5.26 -11.84
C VAL A 53 1.68 -6.26 -12.96
N GLU A 54 2.82 -6.96 -12.97
CA GLU A 54 3.19 -7.86 -14.06
C GLU A 54 2.71 -9.28 -13.80
N ALA A 55 3.06 -9.85 -12.64
CA ALA A 55 2.71 -11.22 -12.29
C ALA A 55 1.25 -11.40 -11.84
N GLN A 56 0.57 -10.31 -11.46
CA GLN A 56 -0.80 -10.31 -10.95
C GLN A 56 -0.99 -11.25 -9.74
N GLU A 57 0.03 -11.33 -8.89
CA GLU A 57 0.09 -12.17 -7.69
C GLU A 57 -0.46 -11.44 -6.47
N TYR A 58 -1.14 -12.18 -5.59
CA TYR A 58 -1.77 -11.66 -4.39
C TYR A 58 -1.70 -12.71 -3.28
N PRO A 59 -1.65 -12.30 -1.99
CA PRO A 59 -1.79 -13.24 -0.90
C PRO A 59 -3.17 -13.91 -0.98
N SER A 60 -3.24 -15.20 -0.64
CA SER A 60 -4.51 -15.91 -0.71
C SER A 60 -5.48 -15.35 0.33
N LEU A 61 -6.77 -15.26 -0.03
CA LEU A 61 -7.80 -14.81 0.93
C LEU A 61 -7.80 -15.70 2.19
N LYS A 62 -7.51 -16.99 2.03
CA LYS A 62 -7.36 -17.93 3.16
C LYS A 62 -6.25 -17.52 4.13
N ASP A 63 -5.08 -17.10 3.63
CA ASP A 63 -3.98 -16.65 4.49
C ASP A 63 -4.35 -15.37 5.24
N ILE A 64 -5.09 -14.47 4.58
CA ILE A 64 -5.64 -13.27 5.23
C ILE A 64 -6.63 -13.67 6.34
N GLY A 65 -7.56 -14.58 6.04
CA GLY A 65 -8.55 -15.08 6.99
C GLY A 65 -7.94 -15.79 8.21
N ASN A 66 -6.83 -16.49 7.99
CA ASN A 66 -6.04 -17.14 9.04
C ASN A 66 -5.16 -16.15 9.83
N ARG A 67 -5.18 -14.86 9.48
CA ARG A 67 -4.30 -13.82 10.07
C ARG A 67 -2.82 -14.17 9.95
N THR A 68 -2.43 -14.76 8.82
CA THR A 68 -1.01 -15.00 8.50
C THR A 68 -0.22 -13.71 8.50
N TYR A 69 -0.83 -12.60 8.05
CA TYR A 69 -0.19 -11.28 7.96
C TYR A 69 -0.73 -10.31 9.02
N ASP A 70 0.19 -9.63 9.70
CA ASP A 70 -0.13 -8.53 10.63
C ASP A 70 -0.53 -7.24 9.91
N ALA A 71 0.09 -7.00 8.73
CA ALA A 71 -0.29 -5.92 7.85
C ALA A 71 0.03 -6.24 6.38
N ILE A 72 -0.73 -5.60 5.50
CA ILE A 72 -0.49 -5.56 4.06
C ILE A 72 -0.04 -4.14 3.70
N VAL A 73 1.09 -4.04 3.03
CA VAL A 73 1.73 -2.79 2.62
C VAL A 73 1.64 -2.65 1.10
N LEU A 74 1.20 -1.49 0.61
CA LEU A 74 1.13 -1.16 -0.81
C LEU A 74 2.19 -0.11 -1.14
N THR A 75 3.01 -0.39 -2.15
CA THR A 75 4.04 0.55 -2.60
C THR A 75 3.45 1.77 -3.31
N GLY A 76 4.29 2.78 -3.51
CA GLY A 76 4.03 3.82 -4.49
C GLY A 76 4.08 3.26 -5.92
N SER A 77 3.66 4.10 -6.86
CA SER A 77 3.61 3.77 -8.28
C SER A 77 3.60 5.02 -9.14
N LYS A 78 4.15 4.93 -10.36
CA LYS A 78 4.05 5.96 -11.40
C LYS A 78 2.67 6.00 -12.08
N TYR A 79 1.86 4.95 -11.94
CA TYR A 79 0.52 4.89 -12.52
C TYR A 79 -0.47 5.77 -11.76
N ASN A 80 -1.54 6.22 -12.42
CA ASN A 80 -2.58 6.97 -11.73
C ASN A 80 -3.57 6.02 -11.04
N ALA A 81 -3.80 6.19 -9.74
CA ALA A 81 -4.71 5.32 -8.98
C ALA A 81 -6.19 5.42 -9.40
N HIS A 82 -6.57 6.49 -10.10
CA HIS A 82 -7.92 6.70 -10.63
C HIS A 82 -8.14 6.03 -11.99
N ASP A 83 -7.07 5.55 -12.65
CA ASP A 83 -7.21 4.87 -13.93
C ASP A 83 -7.91 3.51 -13.75
N ASN A 84 -8.57 3.06 -14.81
CA ASN A 84 -9.27 1.77 -14.87
C ASN A 84 -8.47 0.72 -15.63
N THR A 85 -7.14 0.73 -15.50
CA THR A 85 -6.34 -0.35 -16.07
C THR A 85 -6.71 -1.68 -15.37
N PRO A 86 -6.68 -2.82 -16.09
CA PRO A 86 -7.19 -4.08 -15.55
C PRO A 86 -6.57 -4.48 -14.21
N TRP A 87 -5.25 -4.27 -14.03
CA TRP A 87 -4.57 -4.60 -12.79
C TRP A 87 -4.95 -3.70 -11.62
N ILE A 88 -5.22 -2.40 -11.86
CA ILE A 88 -5.66 -1.47 -10.83
C ILE A 88 -7.05 -1.85 -10.34
N VAL A 89 -7.96 -2.16 -11.27
CA VAL A 89 -9.31 -2.62 -10.93
C VAL A 89 -9.24 -3.90 -10.12
N LYS A 90 -8.43 -4.88 -10.55
CA LYS A 90 -8.21 -6.13 -9.79
C LYS A 90 -7.67 -5.88 -8.38
N LEU A 91 -6.70 -4.97 -8.23
CA LEU A 91 -6.13 -4.61 -6.94
C LEU A 91 -7.19 -3.96 -6.01
N VAL A 92 -8.01 -3.05 -6.54
CA VAL A 92 -9.12 -2.43 -5.81
C VAL A 92 -10.15 -3.48 -5.38
N ASP A 93 -10.53 -4.37 -6.28
CA ASP A 93 -11.51 -5.43 -6.01
C ASP A 93 -10.98 -6.46 -5.00
N PHE A 94 -9.68 -6.79 -5.06
CA PHE A 94 -9.01 -7.64 -4.08
C PHE A 94 -9.10 -7.03 -2.68
N LEU A 95 -8.70 -5.76 -2.51
CA LEU A 95 -8.79 -5.09 -1.21
C LEU A 95 -10.24 -4.97 -0.71
N LYS A 96 -11.19 -4.71 -1.60
CA LYS A 96 -12.61 -4.63 -1.27
C LYS A 96 -13.13 -5.99 -0.77
N THR A 97 -12.82 -7.07 -1.48
CA THR A 97 -13.20 -8.44 -1.13
C THR A 97 -12.62 -8.81 0.23
N MET A 98 -11.32 -8.60 0.42
CA MET A 98 -10.63 -8.81 1.68
C MET A 98 -11.31 -8.06 2.85
N ARG A 99 -11.66 -6.80 2.64
CA ARG A 99 -12.33 -5.95 3.65
C ARG A 99 -13.71 -6.44 4.03
N VAL A 100 -14.50 -6.89 3.05
CA VAL A 100 -15.86 -7.42 3.24
C VAL A 100 -15.82 -8.77 3.96
N GLU A 101 -14.96 -9.68 3.53
CA GLU A 101 -14.93 -11.05 4.07
C GLU A 101 -14.28 -11.14 5.45
N TYR A 102 -13.29 -10.29 5.75
CA TYR A 102 -12.50 -10.39 6.99
C TYR A 102 -12.68 -9.21 7.94
N ASN A 103 -13.70 -8.36 7.72
CA ASN A 103 -14.12 -7.28 8.62
C ASN A 103 -12.95 -6.42 9.17
N GLN A 104 -12.05 -5.97 8.30
CA GLN A 104 -10.91 -5.12 8.67
C GLN A 104 -9.88 -5.75 9.62
N SER A 105 -9.81 -7.08 9.69
CA SER A 105 -8.89 -7.78 10.61
C SER A 105 -7.41 -7.52 10.32
N VAL A 106 -7.06 -7.26 9.05
CA VAL A 106 -5.69 -6.99 8.61
C VAL A 106 -5.47 -5.49 8.41
N ARG A 107 -4.35 -4.98 8.95
CA ARG A 107 -3.97 -3.57 8.83
C ARG A 107 -3.47 -3.29 7.42
N LEU A 108 -3.87 -2.15 6.85
CA LEU A 108 -3.42 -1.70 5.54
C LEU A 108 -2.56 -0.46 5.66
N VAL A 109 -1.41 -0.47 4.99
CA VAL A 109 -0.50 0.68 4.87
C VAL A 109 -0.29 0.97 3.39
N GLY A 110 -0.60 2.19 2.96
CA GLY A 110 -0.41 2.59 1.56
C GLY A 110 0.52 3.78 1.44
N ILE A 111 1.44 3.74 0.48
CA ILE A 111 2.37 4.83 0.19
C ILE A 111 2.05 5.40 -1.18
N CYS A 112 1.89 6.73 -1.26
CA CYS A 112 1.51 7.42 -2.51
C CYS A 112 0.31 6.73 -3.21
N PHE A 113 0.50 6.20 -4.42
CA PHE A 113 -0.48 5.36 -5.13
C PHE A 113 -1.22 4.35 -4.21
N GLY A 114 -0.49 3.64 -3.34
CA GLY A 114 -1.09 2.64 -2.46
C GLY A 114 -2.16 3.20 -1.50
N HIS A 115 -2.00 4.43 -0.99
CA HIS A 115 -3.04 5.02 -0.13
C HIS A 115 -4.29 5.40 -0.91
N GLN A 116 -4.12 5.84 -2.16
CA GLN A 116 -5.21 6.19 -3.06
C GLN A 116 -6.04 4.96 -3.41
N ILE A 117 -5.38 3.81 -3.61
CA ILE A 117 -6.04 2.52 -3.84
C ILE A 117 -6.81 2.03 -2.61
N ILE A 118 -6.25 2.18 -1.40
CA ILE A 118 -6.97 1.86 -0.15
C ILE A 118 -8.23 2.72 -0.01
N LEU A 119 -8.15 4.02 -0.29
CA LEU A 119 -9.30 4.92 -0.30
C LEU A 119 -10.35 4.44 -1.31
N ARG A 120 -9.93 4.14 -2.54
CA ARG A 120 -10.80 3.71 -3.63
C ARG A 120 -11.53 2.39 -3.33
N SER A 121 -10.83 1.41 -2.78
CA SER A 121 -11.45 0.14 -2.34
C SER A 121 -12.45 0.30 -1.19
N SER A 122 -12.35 1.40 -0.43
CA SER A 122 -13.29 1.77 0.63
C SER A 122 -14.47 2.61 0.14
N GLY A 123 -14.61 2.82 -1.18
CA GLY A 123 -15.68 3.61 -1.80
C GLY A 123 -15.37 5.10 -1.98
N GLY A 124 -14.16 5.54 -1.66
CA GLY A 124 -13.71 6.91 -1.95
C GLY A 124 -13.36 7.12 -3.42
N THR A 125 -13.24 8.38 -3.82
CA THR A 125 -12.87 8.78 -5.19
C THR A 125 -11.47 9.40 -5.22
N THR A 126 -10.72 9.10 -6.27
CA THR A 126 -9.42 9.69 -6.56
C THR A 126 -9.49 10.37 -7.93
N GLY A 127 -8.68 11.40 -8.15
CA GLY A 127 -8.73 12.18 -9.39
C GLY A 127 -7.46 12.97 -9.62
N ARG A 128 -7.40 13.64 -10.77
CA ARG A 128 -6.28 14.56 -11.07
C ARG A 128 -6.42 15.82 -10.23
N ASN A 129 -5.30 16.30 -9.71
CA ASN A 129 -5.21 17.63 -9.14
C ASN A 129 -5.27 18.65 -10.30
N GLU A 130 -6.23 19.57 -10.25
CA GLU A 130 -6.39 20.64 -11.26
C GLU A 130 -5.16 21.55 -11.32
N LYS A 131 -4.38 21.62 -10.23
CA LYS A 131 -3.13 22.41 -10.13
C LYS A 131 -1.90 21.69 -10.68
N GLY A 132 -2.06 20.48 -11.23
CA GLY A 132 -0.98 19.71 -11.83
C GLY A 132 -0.27 18.77 -10.86
N TRP A 133 0.90 18.31 -11.28
CA TRP A 133 1.66 17.30 -10.54
C TRP A 133 2.44 17.93 -9.39
N GLU A 134 2.37 17.32 -8.20
CA GLU A 134 3.08 17.80 -7.02
C GLU A 134 4.25 16.88 -6.72
N VAL A 135 5.46 17.46 -6.72
CA VAL A 135 6.68 16.80 -6.25
C VAL A 135 7.26 17.67 -5.16
N SER A 136 7.33 17.14 -3.95
CA SER A 136 7.94 17.85 -2.84
C SER A 136 8.58 16.86 -1.88
N SER A 137 9.72 17.26 -1.33
CA SER A 137 10.32 16.62 -0.17
C SER A 137 9.94 17.46 1.06
N GLY A 138 9.00 16.97 1.86
CA GLY A 138 8.53 17.65 3.06
C GLY A 138 8.11 16.67 4.15
N LEU A 139 8.10 17.14 5.40
CA LEU A 139 7.62 16.36 6.53
C LEU A 139 6.08 16.26 6.43
N MET A 140 5.58 15.12 5.95
CA MET A 140 4.15 14.85 5.94
C MET A 140 3.74 14.18 7.25
N LEU A 141 3.00 14.92 8.08
CA LEU A 141 2.30 14.34 9.22
C LEU A 141 1.25 13.36 8.69
N LEU A 142 1.35 12.08 9.06
CA LEU A 142 0.40 11.02 8.66
C LEU A 142 -1.06 11.37 9.00
N LEU A 143 -1.27 12.29 9.96
CA LEU A 143 -2.57 12.87 10.30
C LEU A 143 -3.20 13.69 9.15
N CYS A 144 -2.40 14.38 8.31
CA CYS A 144 -2.92 15.21 7.22
C CYS A 144 -3.63 14.39 6.13
N VAL A 145 -3.12 13.19 5.82
CA VAL A 145 -3.76 12.29 4.83
C VAL A 145 -5.13 11.81 5.34
N LEU A 146 -5.27 11.60 6.66
CA LEU A 146 -6.54 11.22 7.26
C LEU A 146 -7.54 12.40 7.34
N ILE A 147 -7.06 13.64 7.53
CA ILE A 147 -7.92 14.84 7.58
C ILE A 147 -8.47 15.17 6.19
N GLU A 148 -7.67 15.09 5.12
CA GLU A 148 -8.18 15.27 3.75
C GLU A 148 -9.09 14.11 3.31
N CYS A 149 -8.81 12.86 3.73
CA CYS A 149 -9.76 11.75 3.54
C CYS A 149 -11.09 11.97 4.28
N ARG A 150 -11.09 12.65 5.43
CA ARG A 150 -12.31 12.98 6.18
C ARG A 150 -13.14 14.08 5.53
N LEU A 151 -12.51 14.97 4.75
CA LEU A 151 -13.20 15.96 3.92
C LEU A 151 -13.81 15.33 2.66
N ALA A 152 -13.23 14.26 2.13
CA ALA A 152 -13.80 13.51 1.00
C ALA A 152 -14.95 12.55 1.38
N THR A 153 -15.12 12.21 2.66
CA THR A 153 -16.13 11.25 3.14
C THR A 153 -17.42 11.87 3.69
N LEU A 154 -17.62 13.18 3.53
CA LEU A 154 -18.87 13.88 3.91
C LEU A 154 -19.60 14.48 2.70
N LYS A 155 -19.97 13.61 1.76
CA LYS A 155 -21.16 13.82 0.90
C LYS A 155 -21.89 12.49 0.76
N TYR A 156 -22.63 12.11 1.80
CA TYR A 156 -23.74 11.18 1.67
C TYR A 156 -24.94 12.01 1.19
N ASN A 157 -25.47 11.67 0.00
CA ASN A 157 -26.87 11.95 -0.33
C ASN A 157 -27.72 10.82 0.22
#